data_AF-A0A972Q453-F1
#
_entry.id   AF-A0A972Q453-F1
#
_cell.length_a   1.000
_cell.length_b   1.000
_cell.length_c   1.000
_cell.angle_alpha   90.00
_cell.angle_beta   90.00
_cell.angle_gamma   90.00
#
_symmetry.space_group_name_H-M   'P 1'
#
loop_
_entity.id
_entity.type
_entity.pdbx_description
1 polymer ?
#
loop_
_entity_poly.entity_id
_entity_poly.type
_entity_poly.pdbx_seq_one_letter_code
_entity_poly.pdbx_strand_id
1 'polypeptide(L)'
;MPDEVIMPLDPEILQKLCTEVYHQFPAVSGCKPKVQAYTAGQYLLIFQAGKHTANGMPISTTVRAVVSQTGKLIKISTSKG
;
A
#
# COMPACT_ATOMS: atom_id res chain seq x y z
N MET A 1 9.03 19.66 -15.45
CA MET A 1 8.62 18.24 -15.39
C MET A 1 7.64 18.11 -14.24
N PRO A 2 6.32 18.09 -14.46
CA PRO A 2 5.36 17.97 -13.37
C PRO A 2 4.89 16.53 -13.30
N ASP A 3 5.63 15.66 -12.61
CA ASP A 3 5.04 14.43 -12.07
C ASP A 3 4.43 14.81 -10.73
N GLU A 4 3.35 15.57 -10.82
CA GLU A 4 2.48 15.95 -9.70
C GLU A 4 1.77 14.67 -9.25
N VAL A 5 2.50 13.86 -8.48
CA VAL A 5 1.90 12.77 -7.71
C VAL A 5 0.97 13.47 -6.73
N ILE A 6 -0.32 13.39 -7.01
CA ILE A 6 -1.41 13.75 -6.11
C ILE A 6 -1.16 13.01 -4.79
N MET A 7 -0.47 13.66 -3.85
CA MET A 7 -0.29 13.24 -2.47
C MET A 7 -1.23 14.09 -1.61
N PRO A 8 -2.50 13.70 -1.48
CA PRO A 8 -3.46 14.37 -0.62
C PRO A 8 -3.27 13.98 0.86
N LEU A 9 -2.22 13.21 1.17
CA LEU A 9 -1.89 12.65 2.48
C LEU A 9 -0.45 13.04 2.82
N ASP A 10 -0.24 13.55 4.05
CA ASP A 10 1.09 13.99 4.49
C ASP A 10 2.15 12.88 4.36
N PRO A 11 3.36 13.21 3.88
CA PRO A 11 4.43 12.24 3.68
C PRO A 11 4.83 11.53 4.98
N GLU A 12 4.77 12.24 6.12
CA GLU A 12 5.02 11.66 7.45
C GLU A 12 3.97 10.60 7.83
N ILE A 13 2.69 10.89 7.54
CA ILE A 13 1.58 9.96 7.77
C ILE A 13 1.71 8.75 6.86
N LEU A 14 2.03 8.96 5.59
CA LEU A 14 2.24 7.89 4.62
C LEU A 14 3.37 6.97 5.06
N GLN A 15 4.49 7.52 5.55
CA GLN A 15 5.64 6.73 5.99
C GLN A 15 5.29 5.88 7.22
N LYS A 16 4.55 6.43 8.19
CA LYS A 16 4.02 5.67 9.34
C LYS A 16 3.10 4.54 8.89
N LEU A 17 2.15 4.83 8.00
CA LEU A 17 1.22 3.83 7.46
C LEU A 17 1.95 2.74 6.66
N CYS A 18 2.95 3.10 5.85
CA CYS A 18 3.77 2.13 5.13
C CYS A 18 4.49 1.20 6.11
N THR A 19 5.07 1.77 7.17
CA THR A 19 5.75 1.00 8.21
C THR A 19 4.79 0.00 8.87
N GLU A 20 3.61 0.46 9.31
CA GLU A 20 2.55 -0.39 9.85
C GLU A 20 2.13 -1.52 8.89
N VAL A 21 1.93 -1.19 7.61
CA VAL A 21 1.57 -2.18 6.59
C VAL A 21 2.71 -3.17 6.37
N TYR A 22 3.97 -2.74 6.36
CA TYR A 22 5.13 -3.63 6.21
C TYR A 22 5.32 -4.54 7.43
N HIS A 23 5.00 -4.06 8.63
CA HIS A 23 4.98 -4.89 9.84
C HIS A 23 3.91 -5.99 9.77
N GLN A 24 2.71 -5.67 9.30
CA GLN A 24 1.64 -6.67 9.15
C GLN A 24 1.82 -7.57 7.92
N PHE A 25 2.37 -7.03 6.84
CA PHE A 25 2.54 -7.68 5.55
C PHE A 25 3.99 -7.58 5.06
N PRO A 26 4.91 -8.36 5.65
CA PRO A 26 6.32 -8.34 5.25
C PRO A 26 6.53 -8.79 3.80
N ALA A 27 5.53 -9.45 3.18
CA ALA A 27 5.54 -9.83 1.78
C ALA A 27 5.61 -8.64 0.81
N VAL A 28 5.04 -7.49 1.20
CA VAL A 28 5.07 -6.23 0.42
C VAL A 28 6.05 -5.21 0.98
N SER A 29 6.87 -5.60 1.97
CA SER A 29 7.90 -4.73 2.56
C SER A 29 8.87 -4.25 1.48
N GLY A 30 9.06 -2.92 1.40
CA GLY A 30 9.91 -2.28 0.40
C GLY A 30 9.23 -2.00 -0.95
N CYS A 31 8.00 -2.47 -1.18
CA CYS A 31 7.23 -2.07 -2.36
C CYS A 31 6.59 -0.69 -2.14
N LYS A 32 6.74 0.21 -3.12
CA LYS A 32 6.07 1.53 -3.08
C LYS A 32 4.56 1.35 -3.27
N PRO A 33 3.71 1.79 -2.32
CA PRO A 33 2.28 1.79 -2.53
C PRO A 33 1.88 2.82 -3.56
N LYS A 34 0.85 2.48 -4.33
CA LYS A 34 0.11 3.43 -5.14
C LYS A 34 -1.01 4.02 -4.29
N VAL A 35 -0.98 5.32 -4.06
CA VAL A 35 -2.04 6.07 -3.35
C VAL A 35 -3.13 6.43 -4.36
N GLN A 36 -4.39 6.11 -4.04
CA GLN A 36 -5.56 6.52 -4.80
C GLN A 36 -6.60 7.11 -3.86
N ALA A 37 -7.36 8.11 -4.29
CA ALA A 37 -8.54 8.57 -3.55
C ALA A 37 -9.63 7.49 -3.62
N TYR A 38 -10.23 7.13 -2.48
CA TYR A 38 -11.28 6.10 -2.42
C TYR A 38 -12.65 6.71 -2.16
N THR A 39 -12.80 7.47 -1.08
CA THR A 39 -14.02 8.19 -0.74
C THR A 39 -13.66 9.52 -0.07
N ALA A 40 -14.63 10.39 0.20
CA ALA A 40 -14.38 11.66 0.88
C ALA A 40 -13.68 11.42 2.24
N GLY A 41 -12.41 11.82 2.34
CA GLY A 41 -11.58 11.63 3.54
C GLY A 41 -10.91 10.25 3.70
N GLN A 42 -10.94 9.39 2.67
CA GLN A 42 -10.22 8.11 2.67
C GLN A 42 -9.38 7.89 1.40
N TYR A 43 -8.25 7.22 1.58
CA TYR A 43 -7.31 6.86 0.55
C TYR A 43 -7.11 5.35 0.51
N LEU A 44 -6.88 4.83 -0.68
CA LEU A 44 -6.54 3.45 -0.96
C LEU A 44 -5.07 3.37 -1.31
N LEU A 45 -4.31 2.63 -0.50
CA LEU A 45 -2.93 2.28 -0.73
C LEU A 45 -2.88 0.89 -1.36
N ILE A 46 -2.39 0.78 -2.58
CA ILE A 46 -2.25 -0.49 -3.29
C ILE A 46 -0.77 -0.84 -3.37
N PHE A 47 -0.37 -1.89 -2.67
CA PHE A 47 0.96 -2.47 -2.72
C PHE A 47 0.92 -3.72 -3.59
N GLN A 48 1.82 -3.81 -4.56
CA GLN A 48 1.97 -4.98 -5.41
C GLN A 48 3.38 -5.52 -5.22
N ALA A 49 3.49 -6.77 -4.76
CA ALA A 49 4.75 -7.49 -4.69
C ALA A 49 4.67 -8.74 -5.56
N GLY A 50 5.61 -8.87 -6.48
CA GLY A 50 5.89 -10.12 -7.16
C GLY A 50 7.06 -10.80 -6.46
N LYS A 51 6.87 -12.01 -5.95
CA LYS A 51 7.99 -12.85 -5.51
C LYS A 51 8.05 -14.11 -6.35
N HIS A 52 9.25 -14.49 -6.75
CA HIS A 52 9.46 -15.80 -7.33
C HIS A 52 9.51 -16.80 -6.18
N THR A 53 8.60 -17.76 -6.18
CA THR A 53 8.62 -18.86 -5.21
C THR A 53 9.80 -19.78 -5.53
N ALA A 54 10.24 -20.58 -4.55
CA ALA A 54 11.33 -21.54 -4.74
C ALA A 54 11.08 -22.54 -5.88
N ASN A 55 9.81 -22.72 -6.29
CA ASN A 55 9.39 -23.57 -7.41
C ASN A 55 9.39 -22.85 -8.78
N GLY A 56 9.90 -21.62 -8.87
CA GLY A 56 9.95 -20.87 -10.13
C GLY A 56 8.62 -20.25 -10.57
N MET A 57 7.53 -20.47 -9.82
CA MET A 57 6.25 -19.81 -10.10
C MET A 57 6.23 -18.38 -9.52
N PRO A 58 5.86 -17.37 -10.31
CA PRO A 58 5.68 -16.00 -9.82
C PRO A 58 4.41 -15.94 -8.97
N ILE A 59 4.55 -15.61 -7.68
CA ILE A 59 3.41 -15.32 -6.81
C ILE A 59 3.20 -13.81 -6.77
N SER A 60 2.00 -13.38 -7.11
CA SER A 60 1.64 -11.97 -7.06
C SER A 60 0.83 -11.72 -5.79
N THR A 61 1.40 -10.93 -4.89
CA THR A 61 0.73 -10.50 -3.67
C THR A 61 0.31 -9.05 -3.84
N THR A 62 -0.99 -8.82 -3.85
CA THR A 62 -1.55 -7.46 -3.87
C THR A 62 -2.18 -7.17 -2.51
N VAL A 63 -1.69 -6.12 -1.84
CA VAL A 63 -2.22 -5.62 -0.58
C VAL A 63 -2.92 -4.29 -0.84
N ARG A 64 -4.18 -4.18 -0.44
CA ARG A 64 -4.99 -2.98 -0.55
C ARG A 64 -5.32 -2.50 0.87
N ALA A 65 -4.80 -1.34 1.25
CA ALA A 65 -5.03 -0.75 2.55
C ALA A 65 -5.84 0.54 2.39
N VAL A 66 -7.04 0.57 2.95
CA VAL A 66 -7.86 1.78 3.06
C VAL A 66 -7.41 2.53 4.32
N VAL A 67 -7.05 3.80 4.15
CA VAL A 67 -6.59 4.68 5.20
C VAL A 67 -7.41 5.97 5.22
N SER A 68 -7.60 6.55 6.38
CA SER A 68 -8.20 7.87 6.54
C SER A 68 -7.17 8.96 6.25
N GLN A 69 -7.64 10.16 5.89
CA GLN A 69 -6.82 11.36 5.80
C GLN A 69 -6.06 11.69 7.09
N THR A 70 -6.57 11.25 8.23
CA THR A 70 -5.91 11.41 9.54
C THR A 70 -4.77 10.43 9.79
N GLY A 71 -4.47 9.53 8.84
CA GLY A 71 -3.44 8.51 9.02
C GLY A 71 -3.88 7.26 9.75
N LYS A 72 -5.20 7.06 9.89
CA LYS A 72 -5.76 5.86 10.51
C LYS A 72 -6.01 4.78 9.47
N LEU A 73 -5.47 3.59 9.69
CA LEU A 73 -5.76 2.42 8.89
C LEU A 73 -7.19 1.93 9.16
N ILE A 74 -8.05 1.94 8.15
CA ILE A 74 -9.47 1.57 8.26
C ILE A 74 -9.67 0.10 7.94
N LYS A 75 -9.06 -0.36 6.85
CA LYS A 75 -9.22 -1.74 6.36
C LYS A 75 -7.99 -2.16 5.58
N ILE A 76 -7.57 -3.41 5.73
CA ILE A 76 -6.59 -4.03 4.83
C ILE A 76 -7.22 -5.26 4.18
N SER A 77 -6.92 -5.47 2.92
CA SER A 77 -7.32 -6.66 2.17
C SER A 77 -6.13 -7.14 1.37
N THR A 78 -5.84 -8.43 1.44
CA THR A 78 -4.70 -9.03 0.74
C THR A 78 -5.18 -10.14 -0.16
N SER A 79 -4.74 -10.09 -1.41
CA SER A 79 -4.96 -11.14 -2.39
C SER A 79 -3.61 -11.75 -2.74
N LYS A 80 -3.55 -13.08 -2.64
CA LYS A 80 -2.43 -13.90 -3.10
C LYS A 80 -2.94 -14.67 -4.31
N GLY A 81 -2.26 -14.53 -5.45
CA GLY A 81 -2.52 -15.26 -6.68
C GLY A 81 -1.26 -15.98 -7.14
#